data_AF-A0A182PQP8-F1
#
_entry.id   AF-A0A182PQP8-F1
#
_cell.length_a   1.000
_cell.length_b   1.000
_cell.length_c   1.000
_cell.angle_alpha   90.00
_cell.angle_beta   90.00
_cell.angle_gamma   90.00
#
_symmetry.space_group_name_H-M   'P 1'
#
loop_
_entity.id
_entity.type
_entity.pdbx_description
1 polymer ?
#
loop_
_entity_poly.entity_id
_entity_poly.type
_entity_poly.pdbx_seq_one_letter_code
_entity_poly.pdbx_strand_id
1 'polypeptide(L)'
;MGCVGLMDTGCTGNRHIVVCGHITYESVSHFLKDFLHEDREDVDVEVVFLHRKPPDLELEGLFKRHFTTVEFFQGTIMSPIDLQRVK
;
A
#
# COMPACT_ATOMS: atom_id res chain seq x y z
N MET A 1 -5.14 16.69 -0.53
CA MET A 1 -5.56 16.46 0.87
C MET A 1 -6.17 15.07 0.97
N GLY A 2 -5.33 14.04 0.89
CA GLY A 2 -5.74 12.64 1.01
C GLY A 2 -5.33 12.13 2.39
N CYS A 3 -6.29 11.70 3.20
CA CYS A 3 -5.99 11.07 4.48
C CYS A 3 -5.49 9.64 4.20
N VAL A 4 -4.18 9.42 4.28
CA VAL A 4 -3.61 8.06 4.32
C VAL A 4 -3.82 7.57 5.75
N GLY A 5 -4.80 6.70 5.96
CA GLY A 5 -4.99 6.05 7.25
C GLY A 5 -3.90 5.01 7.45
N LEU A 6 -2.86 5.32 8.21
CA LEU A 6 -1.87 4.33 8.64
C LEU A 6 -2.56 3.38 9.63
N MET A 7 -2.75 2.13 9.21
CA MET A 7 -3.21 1.06 10.07
C MET A 7 -2.01 0.19 10.42
N ASP A 8 -1.41 0.41 11.59
CA ASP A 8 -0.37 -0.47 12.12
C ASP A 8 -1.03 -1.75 12.61
N THR A 9 -0.98 -2.80 11.78
CA THR A 9 -1.53 -4.12 12.14
C THR A 9 -0.45 -4.94 12.82
N GLY A 10 0.07 -4.45 13.95
CA GLY A 10 1.12 -5.11 14.71
C GLY A 10 0.68 -6.47 15.25
N CYS A 11 1.18 -7.55 14.63
CA CYS A 11 1.49 -8.86 15.20
C CYS A 11 2.51 -9.52 14.25
N THR A 12 3.66 -9.96 14.78
CA THR A 12 4.80 -10.61 14.09
C THR A 12 5.70 -9.76 13.18
N GLY A 13 6.75 -9.16 13.77
CA GLY A 13 8.07 -8.92 13.15
C GLY A 13 8.19 -7.83 12.08
N ASN A 14 7.25 -7.77 11.14
CA ASN A 14 7.34 -6.93 9.96
C ASN A 14 6.30 -5.82 10.05
N ARG A 15 6.71 -4.57 9.82
CA ARG A 15 5.80 -3.42 9.83
C ARG A 15 5.14 -3.36 8.46
N HIS A 16 3.82 -3.24 8.40
CA HIS A 16 3.13 -3.04 7.13
C HIS A 16 2.16 -1.87 7.21
N ILE A 17 2.07 -1.13 6.11
CA ILE A 17 1.25 0.07 5.98
C ILE A 17 0.13 -0.21 4.98
N VAL A 18 -1.10 -0.18 5.45
CA VAL A 18 -2.27 -0.27 4.57
C VAL A 18 -2.64 1.11 4.04
N VAL A 19 -2.57 1.30 2.73
CA VAL A 19 -2.98 2.52 2.03
C VAL A 19 -4.34 2.31 1.38
N CYS A 20 -5.28 3.21 1.67
CA CYS A 20 -6.64 3.15 1.16
C CYS A 20 -7.15 4.53 0.72
N GLY A 21 -8.30 4.55 0.04
CA GLY A 21 -8.96 5.78 -0.38
C GLY A 21 -8.75 6.10 -1.86
N HIS A 22 -8.36 7.33 -2.16
CA HIS A 22 -8.18 7.80 -3.54
C HIS A 22 -6.80 7.40 -4.08
N ILE A 23 -6.72 6.20 -4.63
CA ILE A 23 -5.48 5.61 -5.14
C ILE A 23 -5.36 5.98 -6.63
N THR A 24 -4.42 6.87 -6.95
CA THR A 24 -4.06 7.25 -8.33
C THR A 24 -2.57 7.10 -8.56
N TYR A 25 -2.16 6.88 -9.82
CA TYR A 25 -0.75 6.75 -10.20
C TYR A 25 0.11 7.88 -9.64
N GLU A 26 -0.35 9.12 -9.76
CA GLU A 26 0.40 10.31 -9.31
C GLU A 26 0.64 10.29 -7.78
N SER A 27 -0.41 9.97 -7.01
CA SER A 27 -0.32 9.90 -5.54
C SER A 27 0.58 8.77 -5.08
N VAL A 28 0.45 7.59 -5.70
CA VAL A 28 1.25 6.40 -5.34
C VAL A 28 2.70 6.56 -5.77
N SER A 29 2.96 7.07 -6.98
CA SER A 29 4.32 7.30 -7.49
C SER A 29 5.08 8.29 -6.60
N HIS A 30 4.42 9.36 -6.16
CA HIS A 30 5.04 10.30 -5.23
C HIS A 30 5.26 9.70 -3.85
N PHE A 31 4.29 8.92 -3.33
CA PHE A 31 4.43 8.20 -2.07
C PHE A 31 5.60 7.22 -2.11
N LEU A 32 5.67 6.34 -3.11
CA LEU A 32 6.74 5.36 -3.24
C LEU A 32 8.12 6.01 -3.40
N LYS A 33 8.22 7.15 -4.09
CA LYS A 33 9.49 7.90 -4.21
C LYS A 33 9.97 8.46 -2.87
N ASP A 34 9.05 8.97 -2.04
CA ASP A 34 9.40 9.49 -0.71
C ASP A 34 9.67 8.35 0.29
N PHE A 35 8.96 7.23 0.12
CA PHE A 35 8.98 6.09 1.03
C PHE A 35 10.15 5.13 0.77
N LEU A 36 10.50 4.88 -0.49
CA LEU A 36 11.63 4.04 -0.91
C LEU A 36 12.93 4.84 -1.09
N HIS A 37 13.02 6.02 -0.48
CA HIS A 37 14.22 6.84 -0.58
C HIS A 37 15.38 6.18 0.17
N GLU A 38 16.54 6.09 -0.48
CA GLU A 38 17.78 5.44 0.00
C GLU A 38 18.36 6.01 1.32
N ASP A 39 17.84 7.15 1.78
CA ASP A 39 18.18 7.78 3.07
C ASP A 39 17.42 7.18 4.27
N ARG A 40 16.41 6.33 4.03
CA ARG A 40 15.62 5.73 5.10
C ARG A 40 16.14 4.33 5.41
N GLU A 41 16.78 4.18 6.58
CA GLU A 41 17.29 2.90 7.11
C GLU A 41 16.20 1.87 7.48
N ASP A 42 14.91 2.18 7.27
CA ASP A 42 13.76 1.37 7.69
C ASP A 42 13.06 0.77 6.44
N VAL A 43 13.79 -0.07 5.69
CA VAL A 43 13.34 -0.68 4.41
C VAL A 43 12.54 -1.98 4.58
N ASP A 44 12.26 -2.39 5.81
CA ASP A 44 11.48 -3.60 6.14
C ASP A 44 10.00 -3.27 6.41
N VAL A 45 9.47 -2.31 5.64
CA VAL A 45 8.06 -1.90 5.71
C VAL A 45 7.36 -2.24 4.41
N GLU A 46 6.39 -3.15 4.48
CA GLU A 46 5.57 -3.55 3.34
C GLU A 46 4.39 -2.59 3.17
N VAL A 47 4.12 -2.14 1.95
CA VAL A 47 3.03 -1.22 1.64
C VAL A 47 1.91 -1.97 0.94
N VAL A 48 0.74 -1.98 1.55
CA VAL A 48 -0.40 -2.73 1.04
C VAL A 48 -1.51 -1.80 0.61
N PHE A 49 -1.83 -1.78 -0.69
CA PHE A 49 -2.88 -0.95 -1.25
C PHE A 49 -4.21 -1.70 -1.25
N LEU A 50 -5.24 -1.13 -0.61
CA LEU A 50 -6.60 -1.69 -0.61
C LEU A 50 -7.56 -0.78 -1.38
N HIS A 51 -8.07 -1.27 -2.51
CA HIS A 51 -9.02 -0.52 -3.34
C HIS A 51 -10.18 -1.37 -3.85
N ARG A 52 -11.36 -0.75 -4.00
CA ARG A 52 -12.57 -1.44 -4.52
C ARG A 52 -12.44 -1.83 -5.99
N LYS A 53 -11.86 -0.93 -6.76
CA LYS A 53 -11.67 -1.09 -8.20
C LYS A 53 -10.27 -1.67 -8.46
N PRO A 54 -10.12 -2.50 -9.51
CA PRO A 54 -8.79 -2.92 -9.94
C PRO A 54 -7.96 -1.69 -10.37
N PRO A 55 -6.62 -1.76 -10.27
CA PRO A 55 -5.76 -0.69 -10.72
C PRO A 55 -5.79 -0.60 -12.26
N ASP A 56 -5.65 0.61 -12.77
CA ASP A 56 -5.39 0.83 -14.19
C ASP A 56 -4.00 0.27 -14.60
N LEU A 57 -3.78 0.08 -15.90
CA LEU A 57 -2.53 -0.47 -16.46
C LEU A 57 -1.27 0.26 -15.95
N GLU A 58 -1.35 1.59 -15.77
CA GLU A 58 -0.24 2.40 -15.26
C GLU A 58 0.09 2.10 -13.79
N LEU A 59 -0.94 1.96 -12.94
CA LEU A 59 -0.79 1.57 -11.53
C LEU A 59 -0.32 0.11 -11.42
N GLU A 60 -0.87 -0.78 -12.24
CA GLU A 60 -0.45 -2.18 -12.28
C GLU A 60 1.04 -2.30 -12.65
N GLY A 61 1.50 -1.52 -13.62
CA GLY A 61 2.91 -1.43 -13.99
C GLY A 61 3.80 -0.91 -12.87
N LEU A 62 3.32 0.09 -12.11
CA LEU A 62 4.01 0.63 -10.94
C LEU A 62 4.14 -0.42 -9.83
N PHE A 63 3.06 -1.12 -9.51
CA PHE A 63 3.05 -2.18 -8.49
C PHE A 63 3.95 -3.34 -8.90
N LYS A 64 3.91 -3.78 -10.16
CA LYS A 64 4.80 -4.82 -10.68
C LYS A 64 6.28 -4.44 -10.59
N ARG A 65 6.60 -3.16 -10.77
CA ARG A 65 7.98 -2.67 -10.65
C ARG A 65 8.48 -2.70 -9.20
N HIS A 66 7.58 -2.52 -8.23
CA HIS A 66 7.88 -2.50 -6.80
C HIS A 66 7.25 -3.69 -6.05
N PHE A 67 7.12 -4.84 -6.70
CA PHE A 67 6.38 -5.99 -6.17
C PHE A 67 6.99 -6.58 -4.88
N THR A 68 8.26 -6.30 -4.61
CA THR A 68 8.96 -6.81 -3.42
C THR A 68 8.57 -6.07 -2.13
N THR A 69 8.04 -4.86 -2.24
CA THR A 69 7.66 -4.02 -1.09
C THR A 69 6.23 -3.53 -1.17
N VAL A 70 5.55 -3.74 -2.30
CA VAL A 70 4.20 -3.24 -2.56
C VAL A 70 3.27 -4.37 -2.97
N GLU A 71 2.17 -4.52 -2.23
CA GLU A 71 1.06 -5.42 -2.58
C GLU A 71 -0.22 -4.65 -2.87
N PHE A 72 -1.06 -5.21 -3.74
CA PHE A 72 -2.38 -4.67 -4.05
C PHE A 72 -3.46 -5.72 -3.77
N PHE A 73 -4.44 -5.32 -2.96
CA PHE A 73 -5.64 -6.09 -2.69
C PHE A 73 -6.88 -5.37 -3.22
N GLN A 74 -7.70 -6.13 -3.94
CA GLN A 74 -9.02 -5.68 -4.33
C GLN A 74 -9.99 -5.92 -3.17
N GLY A 75 -10.47 -4.85 -2.53
CA GLY A 75 -11.37 -4.96 -1.38
C GLY A 75 -11.77 -3.63 -0.74
N THR A 76 -12.39 -3.69 0.44
CA THR A 76 -12.83 -2.53 1.21
C THR A 76 -12.40 -2.59 2.66
N ILE A 77 -11.96 -1.46 3.21
CA ILE A 77 -11.71 -1.36 4.66
C ILE A 77 -12.97 -1.60 5.49
N MET A 78 -14.16 -1.36 4.94
CA MET A 78 -15.42 -1.60 5.66
C MET A 78 -15.75 -3.09 5.80
N SER A 79 -15.03 -3.98 5.11
CA SER A 79 -15.24 -5.43 5.21
C SER A 79 -14.21 -6.04 6.17
N PRO A 80 -14.65 -6.67 7.27
CA PRO A 80 -13.73 -7.37 8.18
C PRO A 80 -13.04 -8.57 7.51
N ILE A 81 -13.62 -9.10 6.44
CA ILE A 81 -13.04 -10.20 5.65
C ILE A 81 -11.82 -9.72 4.87
N ASP A 82 -11.90 -8.52 4.30
CA ASP A 82 -10.78 -7.93 3.57
C ASP A 82 -9.66 -7.56 4.56
N LEU A 83 -10.00 -6.99 5.73
CA LEU A 83 -9.01 -6.73 6.78
C LEU A 83 -8.28 -8.00 7.27
N GLN A 84 -8.94 -9.16 7.29
CA GLN A 84 -8.28 -10.42 7.61
C GLN A 84 -7.32 -10.91 6.51
N ARG A 85 -7.50 -10.47 5.26
CA ARG A 85 -6.59 -10.80 4.15
C ARG A 85 -5.36 -9.91 4.12
N VAL A 86 -5.44 -8.70 4.66
CA VAL A 86 -4.32 -7.72 4.72
C VAL A 86 -3.44 -7.94 5.96
N LYS A 87 -3.50 -9.11 6.59
CA LYS A 87 -2.96 -9.40 7.92
C LYS A 87 -1.95 -10.54 7.90
#